data_AF-A0A2K9HIW5-F1
#
_entry.id   AF-A0A2K9HIW5-F1
#
_cell.length_a   1.000
_cell.length_b   1.000
_cell.length_c   1.000
_cell.angle_alpha   90.00
_cell.angle_beta   90.00
_cell.angle_gamma   90.00
#
_symmetry.space_group_name_H-M   'P 1'
#
loop_
_entity.id
_entity.type
_entity.pdbx_description
1 polymer ?
#
loop_
_entity_poly.entity_id
_entity_poly.type
_entity_poly.pdbx_seq_one_letter_code
_entity_poly.pdbx_strand_id
1 'polypeptide(L)'
;MTLKEVRVSNVERDNFIRSMEESVGSFNLGCEGSLINLVFKHLKLLEYDDSLEDELGKFRHDLIKYDIDTGHRHNRDVEELLFKIKNRNLPYI
;
A
#
# COMPACT_ATOMS: atom_id res chain seq x y z
N MET A 1 5.81 -29.91 4.08
CA MET A 1 5.41 -28.50 4.11
C MET A 1 5.52 -28.01 5.54
N THR A 2 6.39 -27.04 5.78
CA THR A 2 6.93 -26.71 7.11
C THR A 2 6.28 -25.42 7.59
N LEU A 3 5.72 -25.41 8.81
CA LEU A 3 5.08 -24.26 9.49
C LEU A 3 5.89 -22.94 9.50
N LYS A 4 7.17 -22.97 9.10
CA LYS A 4 8.06 -21.82 9.01
C LYS A 4 7.71 -20.88 7.85
N GLU A 5 7.24 -21.38 6.71
CA GLU A 5 6.90 -20.53 5.55
C GLU A 5 5.68 -19.64 5.83
N VAL A 6 4.72 -20.12 6.61
CA VAL A 6 3.49 -19.38 6.96
C VAL A 6 3.76 -18.20 7.91
N ARG A 7 4.80 -18.27 8.76
CA ARG A 7 5.06 -17.23 9.78
C ARG A 7 5.88 -16.05 9.26
N VAL A 8 6.71 -16.24 8.25
CA VAL A 8 7.48 -15.15 7.60
C VAL A 8 6.53 -14.26 6.78
N SER A 9 5.52 -14.86 6.15
CA SER A 9 4.48 -14.19 5.33
C SER A 9 3.66 -13.12 6.06
N ASN A 10 3.43 -13.25 7.38
CA ASN A 10 2.63 -12.26 8.12
C ASN A 10 3.47 -11.10 8.65
N VAL A 11 4.69 -11.34 9.14
CA VAL A 11 5.50 -10.27 9.74
C VAL A 11 5.96 -9.25 8.69
N GLU A 12 6.37 -9.71 7.51
CA GLU A 12 6.78 -8.80 6.42
C GLU A 12 5.60 -8.01 5.86
N ARG A 13 4.43 -8.65 5.74
CA ARG A 13 3.16 -8.02 5.38
C ARG A 13 2.73 -6.97 6.40
N ASP A 14 2.74 -7.30 7.69
CA ASP A 14 2.39 -6.38 8.77
C ASP A 14 3.36 -5.20 8.83
N ASN A 15 4.65 -5.42 8.59
CA ASN A 15 5.65 -4.35 8.51
C ASN A 15 5.43 -3.46 7.29
N PHE A 16 5.07 -4.04 6.15
CA PHE A 16 4.70 -3.27 4.95
C PHE A 16 3.47 -2.40 5.21
N ILE A 17 2.39 -2.99 5.75
CA ILE A 17 1.16 -2.28 6.10
C ILE A 17 1.45 -1.13 7.06
N ARG A 18 2.18 -1.39 8.15
CA ARG A 18 2.56 -0.37 9.12
C ARG A 18 3.34 0.77 8.48
N SER A 19 4.27 0.46 7.58
CA SER A 19 5.03 1.50 6.88
C SER A 19 4.14 2.36 5.98
N MET A 20 3.12 1.79 5.36
CA MET A 20 2.15 2.54 4.57
C MET A 20 1.27 3.44 5.45
N GLU A 21 0.83 2.94 6.61
CA GLU A 21 0.09 3.72 7.61
C GLU A 21 0.90 4.90 8.15
N GLU A 22 2.21 4.72 8.38
CA GLU A 22 3.13 5.79 8.79
C GLU A 22 3.22 6.90 7.73
N SER A 23 3.31 6.54 6.44
CA SER A 23 3.26 7.53 5.35
C SER A 23 1.97 8.32 5.39
N VAL A 24 0.83 7.63 5.50
CA VAL A 24 -0.49 8.26 5.56
C VAL A 24 -0.60 9.22 6.74
N GLY A 25 -0.07 8.84 7.90
CA GLY A 25 -0.03 9.70 9.10
C GLY A 25 0.81 10.98 8.93
N SER A 26 1.71 11.00 7.94
CA SER A 26 2.56 12.16 7.62
C SER A 26 2.03 13.02 6.47
N PHE A 27 0.97 12.59 5.78
CA PHE A 27 0.33 13.38 4.74
C PHE A 27 -0.20 14.69 5.33
N ASN A 28 -0.01 15.77 4.58
CA ASN A 28 -0.41 17.10 5.02
C ASN A 28 -1.94 17.10 5.26
N LEU A 29 -2.45 17.82 6.27
CA LEU A 29 -3.89 17.81 6.64
C LEU A 29 -4.86 18.19 5.49
N GLY A 30 -4.35 18.78 4.40
CA GLY A 30 -5.10 19.07 3.17
C GLY A 30 -5.07 17.96 2.11
N CYS A 31 -4.37 16.85 2.38
CA CYS A 31 -4.43 15.63 1.59
C CYS A 31 -5.79 15.00 1.89
N GLU A 32 -6.71 15.19 0.95
CA GLU A 32 -8.12 14.89 1.10
C GLU A 32 -8.32 13.45 1.61
N GLY A 33 -9.32 13.27 2.48
CA GLY A 33 -9.66 11.95 3.01
C GLY A 33 -9.89 10.87 1.94
N SER A 34 -10.02 11.25 0.67
CA SER A 34 -10.02 10.38 -0.51
C SER A 34 -8.72 9.57 -0.68
N LEU A 35 -7.51 10.18 -0.62
CA LEU A 35 -6.25 9.42 -0.72
C LEU A 35 -6.09 8.47 0.46
N ILE A 36 -6.36 8.97 1.66
CA ILE A 36 -6.30 8.20 2.90
C ILE A 36 -7.25 6.99 2.81
N ASN A 37 -8.51 7.21 2.42
CA ASN A 37 -9.50 6.13 2.25
C ASN A 37 -9.08 5.12 1.18
N LEU A 38 -8.49 5.58 0.08
CA LEU A 38 -7.98 4.70 -0.98
C LEU A 38 -6.88 3.79 -0.43
N VAL A 39 -5.90 4.35 0.29
CA VAL A 39 -4.82 3.56 0.89
C VAL A 39 -5.38 2.55 1.89
N PHE A 40 -6.23 2.98 2.84
CA PHE A 40 -6.79 2.07 3.84
C PHE A 40 -7.69 0.97 3.24
N LYS A 41 -8.39 1.25 2.14
CA LYS A 41 -9.15 0.23 1.40
C LYS A 41 -8.22 -0.90 0.94
N HIS A 42 -7.08 -0.57 0.33
CA HIS A 42 -6.12 -1.58 -0.14
C HIS A 42 -5.37 -2.25 1.00
N LEU A 43 -4.98 -1.52 2.06
CA LEU A 43 -4.31 -2.12 3.21
C LEU A 43 -5.18 -3.19 3.89
N LYS A 44 -6.48 -2.92 4.06
CA LYS A 44 -7.41 -3.93 4.59
C LYS A 44 -7.50 -5.17 3.69
N LEU A 45 -7.52 -4.99 2.37
CA LEU A 45 -7.54 -6.12 1.46
C LEU A 45 -6.24 -6.93 1.56
N LEU A 46 -5.09 -6.26 1.69
CA LEU A 46 -3.80 -6.94 1.90
C LEU A 46 -3.73 -7.73 3.21
N GLU A 47 -4.45 -7.34 4.26
CA GLU A 47 -4.53 -8.11 5.51
C GLU A 47 -5.20 -9.48 5.32
N TYR A 48 -6.19 -9.57 4.43
CA TYR A 48 -7.07 -10.74 4.31
C TYR A 48 -6.95 -11.51 2.99
N ASP A 49 -6.37 -10.93 1.94
CA ASP A 49 -6.29 -11.55 0.61
C ASP A 49 -5.07 -12.50 0.50
N ASP A 50 -5.31 -13.66 -0.09
CA ASP A 50 -4.27 -14.63 -0.43
C ASP A 50 -3.48 -14.18 -1.68
N SER A 51 -4.08 -13.37 -2.57
CA SER A 51 -3.46 -12.84 -3.80
C SER A 51 -2.88 -11.45 -3.61
N LEU A 52 -1.79 -11.39 -2.84
CA LEU A 52 -1.08 -10.16 -2.51
C LEU A 52 -0.61 -9.38 -3.76
N GLU A 53 -0.10 -10.08 -4.78
CA GLU A 53 0.38 -9.44 -6.01
C GLU A 53 -0.73 -8.76 -6.82
N ASP A 54 -1.91 -9.39 -6.92
CA ASP A 54 -3.05 -8.82 -7.64
C ASP A 54 -3.53 -7.55 -6.95
N GLU A 55 -3.61 -7.58 -5.61
CA GLU A 55 -4.07 -6.43 -4.84
C GLU A 55 -3.08 -5.27 -4.90
N LEU A 56 -1.77 -5.55 -4.87
CA LEU A 56 -0.75 -4.53 -5.08
C LEU A 56 -0.76 -3.95 -6.50
N GLY A 57 -1.08 -4.77 -7.50
CA GLY A 57 -1.29 -4.32 -8.88
C GLY A 57 -2.46 -3.32 -8.97
N LYS A 58 -3.60 -3.64 -8.34
CA LYS A 58 -4.75 -2.74 -8.25
C LYS A 58 -4.42 -1.48 -7.46
N PHE A 59 -3.74 -1.61 -6.33
CA PHE A 59 -3.37 -0.48 -5.49
C PHE A 59 -2.50 0.51 -6.25
N ARG A 60 -1.50 0.00 -6.99
CA ARG A 60 -0.66 0.81 -7.87
C ARG A 60 -1.48 1.53 -8.94
N HIS A 61 -2.42 0.84 -9.57
CA HIS A 61 -3.30 1.43 -10.58
C HIS A 61 -4.17 2.55 -10.01
N ASP A 62 -4.81 2.30 -8.86
CA ASP A 62 -5.70 3.25 -8.19
C ASP A 62 -4.94 4.50 -7.72
N LEU A 63 -3.69 4.35 -7.25
CA LEU A 63 -2.81 5.48 -6.92
C LEU A 63 -2.45 6.35 -8.13
N ILE A 64 -2.07 5.73 -9.25
CA ILE A 64 -1.75 6.45 -10.49
C ILE A 64 -2.99 7.20 -11.00
N LYS A 65 -4.14 6.53 -10.97
CA LYS A 65 -5.41 7.13 -11.37
C LYS A 65 -5.77 8.32 -10.48
N TYR A 66 -5.65 8.18 -9.16
CA TYR A 66 -5.88 9.26 -8.21
C TYR A 66 -4.98 10.48 -8.48
N ASP A 67 -3.69 10.26 -8.76
CA ASP A 67 -2.76 11.34 -9.07
C ASP A 67 -3.16 12.10 -10.34
N ILE A 68 -3.59 11.38 -11.39
CA ILE A 68 -4.09 11.97 -12.63
C ILE A 68 -5.41 12.74 -12.38
N ASP A 69 -6.37 12.13 -11.70
CA ASP A 69 -7.71 12.68 -11.46
C ASP A 69 -7.65 13.95 -10.58
N THR A 70 -6.66 14.04 -9.68
CA THR A 70 -6.44 15.22 -8.84
C THR A 70 -5.52 16.27 -9.47
N GLY A 71 -5.03 16.04 -10.69
CA GLY A 71 -4.11 16.94 -11.38
C GLY A 71 -2.77 17.09 -10.66
N HIS A 72 -2.24 15.99 -10.12
CA HIS A 72 -0.95 15.89 -9.45
C HIS A 72 -0.81 16.72 -8.17
N ARG A 73 -1.92 17.15 -7.56
CA ARG A 73 -1.92 17.96 -6.32
C ARG A 73 -1.28 17.24 -5.13
N HIS A 74 -1.29 15.91 -5.15
CA HIS A 74 -0.78 15.04 -4.08
C HIS A 74 0.38 14.16 -4.57
N ASN A 75 1.04 14.55 -5.65
CA ASN A 75 2.03 13.72 -6.34
C ASN A 75 3.15 13.23 -5.41
N ARG A 76 3.65 14.08 -4.50
CA ARG A 76 4.66 13.67 -3.50
C ARG A 76 4.19 12.48 -2.65
N ASP A 77 2.97 12.56 -2.13
CA ASP A 77 2.40 11.53 -1.26
C ASP A 77 2.14 10.24 -2.06
N VAL A 78 1.66 10.37 -3.31
CA VAL A 78 1.47 9.24 -4.22
C VAL A 78 2.80 8.58 -4.60
N GLU A 79 3.83 9.35 -4.94
CA GLU A 79 5.15 8.83 -5.29
C GLU A 79 5.79 8.06 -4.13
N GLU A 80 5.62 8.52 -2.90
CA GLU A 80 6.10 7.81 -1.72
C GLU A 80 5.43 6.44 -1.58
N LEU A 81 4.10 6.37 -1.73
CA LEU A 81 3.35 5.13 -1.67
C LEU A 81 3.76 4.16 -2.80
N LEU A 82 3.90 4.67 -4.02
CA LEU A 82 4.35 3.89 -5.18
C LEU A 82 5.77 3.36 -4.98
N PHE A 83 6.66 4.16 -4.39
CA PHE A 83 8.02 3.75 -4.06
C PHE A 83 8.00 2.60 -3.05
N LYS A 84 7.19 2.68 -2.00
CA LYS A 84 7.06 1.61 -1.00
C LYS A 84 6.50 0.32 -1.59
N ILE A 85 5.48 0.40 -2.46
CA ILE A 85 4.94 -0.76 -3.18
C ILE A 85 6.02 -1.43 -4.04
N LYS A 86 6.84 -0.63 -4.73
CA LYS A 86 7.92 -1.13 -5.60
C LYS A 86 9.08 -1.76 -4.82
N ASN A 87 9.43 -1.21 -3.66
CA ASN A 87 10.57 -1.63 -2.85
C ASN A 87 10.17 -2.47 -1.63
N ARG A 88 8.99 -3.09 -1.66
CA ARG A 88 8.55 -3.96 -0.58
C ARG A 88 9.47 -5.17 -0.48
N ASN A 89 9.93 -5.47 0.73
CA ASN A 89 10.57 -6.74 1.04
C ASN A 89 9.47 -7.77 1.33
N LEU A 90 8.69 -8.14 0.32
CA LEU A 90 7.73 -9.24 0.42
C LEU A 90 8.22 -10.42 -0.41
N PRO A 91 8.11 -11.65 0.11
CA PRO A 91 8.53 -12.83 -0.62
C PRO A 91 7.65 -12.99 -1.86
N TYR A 92 8.28 -13.18 -3.01
CA TYR A 92 7.59 -13.67 -4.21
C TYR A 92 7.06 -15.07 -3.88
N ILE A 93 5.74 -15.22 -3.86
CA ILE A 93 5.07 -16.52 -3.66
C ILE A 93 5.14 -17.31 -4.98
#